data_AF-A0A6P1F9U9-F1
#
_entry.id   AF-A0A6P1F9U9-F1
#
_cell.length_a   1.000
_cell.length_b   1.000
_cell.length_c   1.000
_cell.angle_alpha   90.00
_cell.angle_beta   90.00
_cell.angle_gamma   90.00
#
_symmetry.space_group_name_H-M   'P 1'
#
loop_
_entity.id
_entity.type
_entity.pdbx_description
1 polymer ?
#
loop_
_entity_poly.entity_id
_entity_poly.type
_entity_poly.pdbx_seq_one_letter_code
_entity_poly.pdbx_strand_id
1 'polypeptide(L)'
;MSVRAPLRPDLRRRETEARELMDDPECDRALLDATYARFPVVNRLVSGWRGLYRARVRPLLSADAPTRLLDIGSGGGDIARSLSAWAREDGLRLAVTAADPDERAYAFATSTPAPAGVEFRRASSSELVAEGAHYDLVVSNHLLHHLDPEALHSLLADSERLAPRALHNDIERSRLAYTAYAMATRPVAAGSFLHYDGSLSVRRSYTAGELRAVAPEGWRVERAAPYRLLLVR
;
A
#
# COMPACT_ATOMS: atom_id res chain seq x y z
N MET A 1 -10.32 -7.57 24.98
CA MET A 1 -8.94 -7.89 25.39
C MET A 1 -7.99 -7.08 24.50
N SER A 2 -7.05 -6.32 25.07
CA SER A 2 -6.04 -5.62 24.26
C SER A 2 -5.07 -6.66 23.70
N VAL A 3 -5.21 -6.96 22.40
CA VAL A 3 -4.27 -7.85 21.70
C VAL A 3 -2.94 -7.11 21.59
N ARG A 4 -1.86 -7.73 22.09
CA ARG A 4 -0.52 -7.12 22.09
C ARG A 4 0.37 -7.83 21.08
N ALA A 5 1.21 -7.05 20.40
CA ALA A 5 2.22 -7.61 19.51
C ALA A 5 3.21 -8.48 20.33
N PRO A 6 3.55 -9.69 19.87
CA PRO A 6 4.45 -10.58 20.60
C PRO A 6 5.86 -9.98 20.69
N LEU A 7 6.52 -10.05 21.86
CA LEU A 7 7.89 -9.55 22.01
C LEU A 7 8.93 -10.36 21.23
N ARG A 8 8.64 -11.66 21.00
CA ARG A 8 9.49 -12.59 20.25
C ARG A 8 8.64 -13.35 19.22
N PRO A 9 8.33 -12.74 18.06
CA PRO A 9 7.57 -13.43 17.01
C PRO A 9 8.41 -14.54 16.36
N ASP A 10 7.75 -15.59 15.86
CA ASP A 10 8.32 -16.41 14.80
C ASP A 10 8.26 -15.62 13.49
N LEU A 11 9.41 -15.47 12.84
CA LEU A 11 9.57 -14.75 11.57
C LEU A 11 10.18 -15.66 10.49
N ARG A 12 10.38 -16.95 10.79
CA ARG A 12 10.94 -17.94 9.84
C ARG A 12 9.97 -18.21 8.70
N ARG A 13 8.67 -18.16 8.97
CA ARG A 13 7.59 -18.30 8.00
C ARG A 13 6.71 -17.07 8.04
N ARG A 14 6.03 -16.83 6.93
CA ARG A 14 4.99 -15.81 6.82
C ARG A 14 3.85 -16.16 7.77
N GLU A 15 3.36 -15.18 8.52
CA GLU A 15 2.10 -15.31 9.25
C GLU A 15 0.95 -15.23 8.25
N THR A 16 0.15 -16.28 8.13
CA THR A 16 -0.98 -16.36 7.17
C THR A 16 -2.33 -16.42 7.88
N GLU A 17 -2.35 -16.92 9.12
CA GLU A 17 -3.59 -17.23 9.85
C GLU A 17 -4.14 -16.02 10.60
N ALA A 18 -3.25 -15.27 11.26
CA ALA A 18 -3.66 -14.10 12.00
C ALA A 18 -4.08 -12.96 11.05
N ARG A 19 -5.30 -12.44 11.26
CA ARG A 19 -5.84 -11.27 10.55
C ARG A 19 -5.55 -9.99 11.33
N GLU A 20 -5.35 -8.90 10.61
CA GLU A 20 -5.25 -7.57 11.20
C GLU A 20 -6.60 -7.16 11.80
N LEU A 21 -6.57 -6.43 12.91
CA LEU A 21 -7.79 -6.04 13.63
C LEU A 21 -8.63 -5.07 12.81
N MET A 22 -8.00 -4.22 12.00
CA MET A 22 -8.71 -3.30 11.10
C MET A 22 -9.42 -4.01 9.93
N ASP A 23 -8.98 -5.22 9.57
CA ASP A 23 -9.62 -6.05 8.52
C ASP A 23 -10.93 -6.68 9.00
N ASP A 24 -11.20 -6.70 10.31
CA ASP A 24 -12.48 -7.16 10.86
C ASP A 24 -13.59 -6.19 10.45
N PRO A 25 -14.64 -6.63 9.72
CA PRO A 25 -15.77 -5.77 9.35
C PRO A 25 -16.43 -5.11 10.57
N GLU A 26 -16.38 -5.78 11.73
CA GLU A 26 -16.96 -5.35 13.00
C GLU A 26 -15.98 -4.59 13.89
N CYS A 27 -14.78 -4.23 13.41
CA CYS A 27 -13.82 -3.47 14.19
C CYS A 27 -14.40 -2.14 14.69
N ASP A 28 -13.80 -1.57 15.73
CA ASP A 28 -14.19 -0.23 16.21
C ASP A 28 -13.87 0.82 15.13
N ARG A 29 -14.91 1.56 14.71
CA ARG A 29 -14.83 2.55 13.62
C ARG A 29 -14.01 3.78 14.01
N ALA A 30 -14.08 4.20 15.28
CA ALA A 30 -13.26 5.32 15.76
C ALA A 30 -11.77 4.95 15.79
N LEU A 31 -11.44 3.71 16.19
CA LEU A 31 -10.07 3.22 16.12
C LEU A 31 -9.57 3.08 14.67
N LEU A 32 -10.45 2.66 13.75
CA LEU A 32 -10.14 2.56 12.33
C LEU A 32 -9.83 3.93 11.71
N ASP A 33 -10.72 4.91 11.89
CA ASP A 33 -10.53 6.27 11.37
C ASP A 33 -9.27 6.92 11.96
N ALA A 34 -9.04 6.72 13.26
CA ALA A 34 -7.85 7.21 13.92
C ALA A 34 -6.58 6.49 13.41
N THR A 35 -6.69 5.25 12.91
CA THR A 35 -5.59 4.54 12.25
C THR A 35 -5.30 5.16 10.88
N TYR A 36 -6.33 5.35 10.04
CA TYR A 36 -6.17 6.03 8.75
C TYR A 36 -5.61 7.45 8.89
N ALA A 37 -6.04 8.22 9.88
CA ALA A 37 -5.52 9.56 10.15
C ALA A 37 -4.02 9.58 10.50
N ARG A 38 -3.47 8.45 10.98
CA ARG A 38 -2.05 8.32 11.34
C ARG A 38 -1.19 7.71 10.21
N PHE A 39 -1.80 7.05 9.23
CA PHE A 39 -1.09 6.49 8.07
C PHE A 39 -0.19 7.50 7.35
N PRO A 40 -0.59 8.76 7.07
CA PRO A 40 0.31 9.71 6.42
C PRO A 40 1.64 9.90 7.16
N VAL A 41 1.63 9.91 8.49
CA VAL A 41 2.84 10.08 9.31
C VAL A 41 3.71 8.82 9.23
N VAL A 42 3.08 7.65 9.39
CA VAL A 42 3.78 6.36 9.42
C VAL A 42 4.33 6.03 8.04
N ASN A 43 3.50 6.08 7.00
CA ASN A 43 3.89 5.77 5.63
C ASN A 43 4.96 6.73 5.09
N ARG A 44 4.92 8.01 5.49
CA ARG A 44 6.00 8.96 5.16
C ARG A 44 7.35 8.53 5.76
N LEU A 45 7.34 7.94 6.95
CA LEU A 45 8.54 7.46 7.61
C LEU A 45 9.02 6.12 7.04
N VAL A 46 8.10 5.20 6.76
CA VAL A 46 8.45 3.79 6.52
C VAL A 46 8.32 3.36 5.07
N SER A 47 7.39 3.90 4.28
CA SER A 47 7.07 3.34 2.95
C SER A 47 8.05 3.74 1.86
N GLY A 48 8.80 4.83 2.01
CA GLY A 48 9.83 5.24 1.05
C GLY A 48 9.32 5.88 -0.25
N TRP A 49 8.04 6.25 -0.30
CA TRP A 49 7.38 6.74 -1.52
C TRP A 49 7.98 8.00 -2.13
N ARG A 50 8.57 8.92 -1.34
CA ARG A 50 9.24 10.10 -1.93
C ARG A 50 10.45 9.70 -2.79
N GLY A 51 11.17 8.65 -2.39
CA GLY A 51 12.29 8.10 -3.18
C GLY A 51 11.79 7.41 -4.45
N LEU A 52 10.77 6.55 -4.31
CA LEU A 52 10.12 5.88 -5.45
C LEU A 52 9.51 6.87 -6.43
N TYR A 53 8.86 7.92 -5.94
CA TYR A 53 8.34 9.00 -6.76
C TYR A 53 9.45 9.61 -7.61
N ARG A 54 10.55 10.06 -6.99
CA ARG A 54 11.66 10.69 -7.73
C ARG A 54 12.31 9.76 -8.75
N ALA A 55 12.45 8.47 -8.42
CA ALA A 55 13.21 7.51 -9.22
C ALA A 55 12.39 6.78 -10.30
N ARG A 56 11.08 6.60 -10.07
CA ARG A 56 10.23 5.72 -10.89
C ARG A 56 8.97 6.41 -11.43
N VAL A 57 8.33 7.29 -10.67
CA VAL A 57 7.08 7.94 -11.09
C VAL A 57 7.35 9.24 -11.84
N ARG A 58 8.09 10.17 -11.23
CA ARG A 58 8.44 11.48 -11.77
C ARG A 58 9.00 11.44 -13.20
N PRO A 59 9.89 10.50 -13.57
CA PRO A 59 10.40 10.42 -14.96
C PRO A 59 9.34 10.07 -16.02
N LEU A 60 8.16 9.58 -15.61
CA LEU A 60 7.06 9.24 -16.51
C LEU A 60 6.09 10.41 -16.72
N LEU A 61 6.20 11.46 -15.91
CA LEU A 61 5.25 12.57 -15.91
C LEU A 61 5.64 13.64 -16.92
N SER A 62 4.63 14.37 -17.41
CA SER A 62 4.79 15.50 -18.33
C SER A 62 4.12 16.75 -17.78
N ALA A 63 4.61 17.93 -18.17
CA ALA A 63 3.93 19.19 -17.92
C ALA A 63 2.76 19.41 -18.89
N ASP A 64 2.78 18.77 -20.06
CA ASP A 64 1.81 19.01 -21.14
C ASP A 64 0.59 18.10 -21.05
N ALA A 65 0.79 16.84 -20.68
CA ALA A 65 -0.27 15.82 -20.61
C ALA A 65 -0.27 15.09 -19.26
N PRO A 66 -1.45 14.78 -18.69
CA PRO A 66 -1.53 14.04 -17.44
C PRO A 66 -1.17 12.57 -17.64
N THR A 67 -0.24 12.07 -16.82
CA THR A 67 -0.05 10.62 -16.64
C THR A 67 -1.16 10.10 -15.73
N ARG A 68 -1.81 9.00 -16.14
CA ARG A 68 -2.87 8.34 -15.39
C ARG A 68 -2.28 7.24 -14.52
N LEU A 69 -2.42 7.38 -13.20
CA LEU A 69 -1.88 6.44 -12.22
C LEU A 69 -3.04 5.82 -11.43
N LEU A 70 -3.02 4.50 -11.27
CA LEU A 70 -3.95 3.78 -10.40
C LEU A 70 -3.22 3.35 -9.13
N ASP A 71 -3.75 3.72 -7.96
CA ASP A 71 -3.32 3.26 -6.64
C ASP A 71 -4.32 2.22 -6.12
N ILE A 72 -3.95 0.94 -6.15
CA ILE A 72 -4.80 -0.20 -5.75
C ILE A 72 -4.65 -0.46 -4.25
N GLY A 73 -5.77 -0.60 -3.54
CA GLY A 73 -5.78 -0.77 -2.09
C GLY A 73 -5.35 0.52 -1.40
N SER A 74 -5.88 1.66 -1.88
CA SER A 74 -5.42 2.98 -1.48
C SER A 74 -5.71 3.35 -0.02
N GLY A 75 -6.55 2.58 0.68
CA GLY A 75 -6.95 2.85 2.06
C GLY A 75 -7.52 4.26 2.23
N GLY A 76 -6.98 5.02 3.19
CA GLY A 76 -7.34 6.42 3.41
C GLY A 76 -6.82 7.40 2.34
N GLY A 77 -6.12 6.92 1.31
CA GLY A 77 -5.69 7.71 0.16
C GLY A 77 -4.43 8.55 0.38
N ASP A 78 -3.64 8.27 1.41
CA ASP A 78 -2.48 9.09 1.78
C ASP A 78 -1.36 9.07 0.72
N ILE A 79 -1.15 7.92 0.07
CA ILE A 79 -0.17 7.79 -1.03
C ILE A 79 -0.62 8.58 -2.25
N ALA A 80 -1.87 8.41 -2.70
CA ALA A 80 -2.45 9.18 -3.80
C ALA A 80 -2.36 10.70 -3.57
N ARG A 81 -2.70 11.17 -2.35
CA ARG A 81 -2.58 12.58 -1.96
C ARG A 81 -1.13 13.07 -2.02
N SER A 82 -0.19 12.26 -1.53
CA SER A 82 1.24 12.59 -1.54
C SER A 82 1.81 12.67 -2.96
N LEU A 83 1.48 11.71 -3.82
CA LEU A 83 1.94 11.67 -5.21
C LEU A 83 1.41 12.87 -6.01
N SER A 84 0.13 13.21 -5.88
CA SER A 84 -0.46 14.40 -6.51
C SER A 84 0.22 15.69 -6.03
N ALA A 85 0.45 15.82 -4.72
CA ALA A 85 1.13 17.00 -4.16
C ALA A 85 2.55 17.16 -4.73
N TRP A 86 3.33 16.08 -4.80
CA TRP A 86 4.71 16.12 -5.30
C TRP A 86 4.78 16.38 -6.81
N ALA A 87 3.87 15.79 -7.59
CA ALA A 87 3.77 16.09 -9.01
C ALA A 87 3.49 17.58 -9.24
N ARG A 88 2.54 18.15 -8.48
CA ARG A 88 2.21 19.58 -8.56
C ARG A 88 3.38 20.47 -8.12
N GLU A 89 4.10 20.11 -7.06
CA GLU A 89 5.33 20.80 -6.63
C GLU A 89 6.38 20.85 -7.75
N ASP A 90 6.48 19.78 -8.54
CA ASP A 90 7.41 19.68 -9.66
C ASP A 90 6.89 20.31 -10.97
N GLY A 91 5.67 20.88 -10.98
CA GLY A 91 5.03 21.42 -12.18
C GLY A 91 4.60 20.36 -13.20
N LEU A 92 4.39 19.11 -12.74
CA LEU A 92 4.05 17.95 -13.56
C LEU A 92 2.58 17.57 -13.40
N ARG A 93 1.98 17.04 -14.46
CA ARG A 93 0.57 16.65 -14.49
C ARG A 93 0.42 15.16 -14.16
N LEU A 94 -0.28 14.88 -13.06
CA LEU A 94 -0.60 13.53 -12.61
C LEU A 94 -2.10 13.44 -12.30
N ALA A 95 -2.77 12.43 -12.85
CA ALA A 95 -4.15 12.08 -12.54
C ALA A 95 -4.15 10.73 -11.82
N VAL A 96 -4.50 10.72 -10.54
CA VAL A 96 -4.52 9.52 -9.69
C VAL A 96 -5.95 9.04 -9.49
N THR A 97 -6.22 7.79 -9.86
CA THR A 97 -7.37 7.06 -9.33
C THR A 97 -6.90 6.25 -8.13
N ALA A 98 -7.45 6.52 -6.95
CA ALA A 98 -7.20 5.80 -5.72
C ALA A 98 -8.37 4.86 -5.46
N ALA A 99 -8.14 3.56 -5.62
CA ALA A 99 -9.17 2.54 -5.59
C ALA A 99 -9.02 1.63 -4.37
N ASP A 100 -10.11 1.47 -3.62
CA ASP A 100 -10.19 0.53 -2.51
C ASP A 100 -11.60 -0.07 -2.45
N PRO A 101 -11.78 -1.40 -2.36
CA PRO A 101 -13.10 -2.00 -2.28
C PRO A 101 -13.79 -1.78 -0.92
N ASP A 102 -13.05 -1.46 0.15
CA ASP A 102 -13.61 -1.25 1.48
C ASP A 102 -14.36 0.09 1.55
N GLU A 103 -15.67 0.04 1.80
CA GLU A 103 -16.51 1.22 1.99
C GLU A 103 -16.00 2.13 3.12
N ARG A 104 -15.41 1.56 4.17
CA ARG A 104 -14.88 2.32 5.31
C ARG A 104 -13.65 3.13 4.90
N ALA A 105 -12.77 2.53 4.08
CA ALA A 105 -11.62 3.21 3.50
C ALA A 105 -12.07 4.35 2.58
N TYR A 106 -13.03 4.07 1.68
CA TYR A 106 -13.60 5.06 0.79
C TYR A 106 -14.27 6.22 1.54
N ALA A 107 -15.10 5.93 2.56
CA ALA A 107 -15.76 6.93 3.39
C ALA A 107 -14.73 7.83 4.11
N PHE A 108 -13.66 7.23 4.65
CA PHE A 108 -12.57 8.00 5.26
C PHE A 108 -11.84 8.86 4.23
N ALA A 109 -11.44 8.29 3.09
CA ALA A 109 -10.67 9.00 2.06
C ALA A 109 -11.45 10.19 1.48
N THR A 110 -12.78 10.07 1.38
CA THR A 110 -13.69 11.11 0.88
C THR A 110 -14.23 12.06 1.95
N SER A 111 -13.94 11.81 3.24
CA SER A 111 -14.32 12.70 4.36
C SER A 111 -13.68 14.09 4.28
N THR A 112 -12.61 14.24 3.49
CA THR A 112 -11.97 15.51 3.18
C THR A 112 -11.87 15.71 1.67
N PRO A 113 -11.94 16.95 1.17
CA PRO A 113 -11.87 17.22 -0.26
C PRO A 113 -10.67 16.53 -0.94
N ALA A 114 -10.92 15.93 -2.09
CA ALA A 114 -9.87 15.35 -2.92
C ALA A 114 -8.94 16.46 -3.44
N PRO A 115 -7.61 16.27 -3.42
CA PRO A 115 -6.70 17.20 -4.08
C PRO A 115 -6.97 17.26 -5.59
N ALA A 116 -6.54 18.34 -6.23
CA ALA A 116 -6.59 18.42 -7.69
C ALA A 116 -5.86 17.21 -8.33
N GLY A 117 -6.53 16.57 -9.29
CA GLY A 117 -5.99 15.40 -9.98
C GLY A 117 -6.06 14.09 -9.18
N VAL A 118 -6.81 14.02 -8.07
CA VAL A 118 -7.08 12.76 -7.36
C VAL A 118 -8.57 12.45 -7.41
N GLU A 119 -8.90 11.22 -7.76
CA GLU A 119 -10.24 10.65 -7.71
C GLU A 119 -10.22 9.42 -6.80
N PHE A 120 -11.14 9.34 -5.83
CA PHE A 120 -11.34 8.14 -5.03
C PHE A 120 -12.44 7.29 -5.64
N ARG A 121 -12.21 5.97 -5.72
CA ARG A 121 -13.20 5.00 -6.22
C ARG A 121 -13.34 3.84 -5.26
N ARG A 122 -14.58 3.46 -4.95
CA ARG A 122 -14.87 2.20 -4.26
C ARG A 122 -14.92 1.08 -5.29
N ALA A 123 -13.77 0.47 -5.57
CA ALA A 123 -13.63 -0.57 -6.58
C ALA A 123 -12.40 -1.45 -6.31
N SER A 124 -12.51 -2.72 -6.66
CA SER A 124 -11.38 -3.65 -6.80
C SER A 124 -10.68 -3.50 -8.14
N SER A 125 -9.48 -4.06 -8.27
CA SER A 125 -8.74 -4.11 -9.55
C SER A 125 -9.52 -4.87 -10.63
N SER A 126 -10.21 -5.95 -10.26
CA SER A 126 -10.94 -6.79 -11.20
C SER A 126 -12.18 -6.08 -11.74
N GLU A 127 -12.87 -5.27 -10.92
CA GLU A 127 -13.96 -4.40 -11.40
C GLU A 127 -13.44 -3.37 -12.41
N LEU A 128 -12.30 -2.73 -12.13
CA LEU A 128 -11.69 -1.79 -13.07
C LEU A 128 -11.28 -2.46 -14.39
N VAL A 129 -10.80 -3.72 -14.35
CA VAL A 129 -10.54 -4.51 -15.56
C VAL A 129 -11.82 -4.78 -16.33
N ALA A 130 -12.90 -5.18 -15.64
CA ALA A 130 -14.19 -5.45 -16.26
C ALA A 130 -14.83 -4.21 -16.92
N GLU A 131 -14.55 -3.01 -16.37
CA GLU A 131 -14.93 -1.73 -16.96
C GLU A 131 -14.12 -1.35 -18.22
N GLY A 132 -13.05 -2.07 -18.53
CA GLY A 132 -12.12 -1.69 -19.60
C GLY A 132 -11.30 -0.43 -19.24
N ALA A 133 -11.04 -0.20 -17.96
CA ALA A 133 -10.20 0.89 -17.54
C ALA A 133 -8.74 0.68 -17.99
N HIS A 134 -8.05 1.77 -18.27
CA HIS A 134 -6.65 1.77 -18.68
C HIS A 134 -5.89 2.90 -17.99
N TYR A 135 -4.63 2.66 -17.64
CA TYR A 135 -3.76 3.58 -16.93
C TYR A 135 -2.33 3.48 -17.50
N ASP A 136 -1.49 4.47 -17.20
CA ASP A 136 -0.09 4.50 -17.61
C ASP A 136 0.82 3.77 -16.60
N LEU A 137 0.39 3.74 -15.33
CA LEU A 137 1.11 3.14 -14.22
C LEU A 137 0.13 2.63 -13.14
N VAL A 138 0.33 1.40 -12.68
CA VAL A 138 -0.30 0.87 -11.47
C VAL A 138 0.68 0.93 -10.31
N VAL A 139 0.18 1.29 -9.14
CA VAL A 139 0.90 1.18 -7.87
C VAL A 139 0.04 0.51 -6.81
N SER A 140 0.68 -0.05 -5.79
CA SER A 140 0.04 -0.30 -4.50
C SER A 140 1.06 -0.17 -3.38
N ASN A 141 0.58 0.07 -2.16
CA ASN A 141 1.43 0.19 -0.98
C ASN A 141 0.92 -0.73 0.12
N HIS A 142 1.82 -1.55 0.66
CA HIS A 142 1.53 -2.36 1.86
C HIS A 142 0.28 -3.24 1.67
N LEU A 143 0.14 -3.85 0.48
CA LEU A 143 -1.00 -4.66 0.09
C LEU A 143 -0.66 -6.14 -0.09
N LEU A 144 0.49 -6.47 -0.71
CA LEU A 144 0.77 -7.85 -1.14
C LEU A 144 0.79 -8.85 0.03
N HIS A 145 1.23 -8.40 1.20
CA HIS A 145 1.26 -9.22 2.40
C HIS A 145 -0.13 -9.59 2.97
N HIS A 146 -1.19 -8.89 2.57
CA HIS A 146 -2.56 -9.30 2.88
C HIS A 146 -3.03 -10.48 2.03
N LEU A 147 -2.46 -10.65 0.83
CA LEU A 147 -2.97 -11.55 -0.20
C LEU A 147 -2.47 -12.98 -0.02
N ASP A 148 -3.38 -13.95 -0.15
CA ASP A 148 -3.00 -15.33 -0.40
C ASP A 148 -2.39 -15.48 -1.83
N PRO A 149 -1.82 -16.65 -2.17
CA PRO A 149 -1.19 -16.82 -3.47
C PRO A 149 -2.11 -16.59 -4.68
N GLU A 150 -3.38 -16.98 -4.59
CA GLU A 150 -4.35 -16.82 -5.68
C GLU A 150 -4.72 -15.35 -5.87
N ALA A 151 -5.01 -14.65 -4.78
CA ALA A 151 -5.31 -13.22 -4.78
C ALA A 151 -4.10 -12.39 -5.25
N LEU A 152 -2.87 -12.79 -4.89
CA LEU A 152 -1.64 -12.16 -5.40
C LEU A 152 -1.57 -12.31 -6.93
N HIS A 153 -1.76 -13.53 -7.45
CA HIS A 153 -1.70 -13.77 -8.90
C HIS A 153 -2.80 -13.00 -9.65
N SER A 154 -4.01 -12.94 -9.10
CA SER A 154 -5.12 -12.15 -9.64
C SER A 154 -4.78 -10.66 -9.68
N LEU A 155 -4.25 -10.09 -8.58
CA LEU A 155 -3.85 -8.68 -8.53
C LEU A 155 -2.79 -8.36 -9.59
N LEU A 156 -1.78 -9.23 -9.75
CA LEU A 156 -0.73 -9.01 -10.73
C LEU A 156 -1.30 -9.09 -12.15
N ALA A 157 -2.12 -10.09 -12.46
CA ALA A 157 -2.79 -10.22 -13.75
C ALA A 157 -3.68 -9.01 -14.09
N ASP A 158 -4.42 -8.49 -13.11
CA ASP A 158 -5.21 -7.27 -13.27
C ASP A 158 -4.31 -6.06 -13.53
N SER A 159 -3.22 -5.93 -12.77
CA SER A 159 -2.25 -4.83 -12.93
C SER A 159 -1.66 -4.80 -14.35
N GLU A 160 -1.39 -5.97 -14.94
CA GLU A 160 -0.91 -6.08 -16.33
C GLU A 160 -1.93 -5.66 -17.38
N ARG A 161 -3.22 -5.93 -17.12
CA ARG A 161 -4.31 -5.53 -18.02
C ARG A 161 -4.60 -4.04 -17.92
N LEU A 162 -4.46 -3.47 -16.72
CA LEU A 162 -4.75 -2.08 -16.41
C LEU A 162 -3.65 -1.12 -16.87
N ALA A 163 -2.37 -1.53 -16.82
CA ALA A 163 -1.27 -0.66 -17.21
C ALA A 163 -0.05 -1.43 -17.78
N PRO A 164 0.76 -0.78 -18.64
CA PRO A 164 2.00 -1.36 -19.13
C PRO A 164 3.08 -1.48 -18.03
N ARG A 165 2.97 -0.70 -16.95
CA ARG A 165 3.95 -0.63 -15.85
C ARG A 165 3.23 -0.79 -14.52
N ALA A 166 3.88 -1.50 -13.59
CA ALA A 166 3.35 -1.67 -12.24
C ALA A 166 4.46 -1.61 -11.19
N LEU A 167 4.15 -1.01 -10.04
CA LEU A 167 5.05 -0.86 -8.89
C LEU A 167 4.29 -1.19 -7.58
N HIS A 168 4.43 -2.42 -7.09
CA HIS A 168 3.85 -2.81 -5.80
C HIS A 168 4.92 -2.73 -4.71
N ASN A 169 4.79 -1.72 -3.84
CA ASN A 169 5.72 -1.46 -2.73
C ASN A 169 5.23 -2.15 -1.47
N ASP A 170 6.04 -3.05 -0.92
CA ASP A 170 5.69 -3.78 0.29
C ASP A 170 6.85 -3.89 1.29
N ILE A 171 6.49 -4.26 2.52
CA ILE A 171 7.41 -4.53 3.62
C ILE A 171 8.17 -5.83 3.33
N GLU A 172 9.46 -5.85 3.64
CA GLU A 172 10.22 -7.10 3.71
C GLU A 172 10.20 -7.63 5.14
N ARG A 173 9.78 -8.89 5.32
CA ARG A 173 9.79 -9.53 6.64
C ARG A 173 11.23 -9.65 7.16
N SER A 174 11.48 -9.05 8.31
CA SER A 174 12.79 -9.05 8.97
C SER A 174 12.66 -8.86 10.47
N ARG A 175 13.56 -9.50 11.23
CA ARG A 175 13.65 -9.29 12.69
C ARG A 175 13.92 -7.83 13.02
N LEU A 176 14.83 -7.18 12.29
CA LEU A 176 15.15 -5.77 12.55
C LEU A 176 13.97 -4.86 12.19
N ALA A 177 13.29 -5.12 11.07
CA ALA A 177 12.10 -4.36 10.67
C ALA A 177 11.00 -4.47 11.73
N TYR A 178 10.74 -5.69 12.23
CA TYR A 178 9.75 -5.93 13.27
C TYR A 178 10.10 -5.17 14.56
N THR A 179 11.34 -5.32 15.03
CA THR A 179 11.78 -4.70 16.29
C THR A 179 11.81 -3.18 16.19
N ALA A 180 12.27 -2.61 15.06
CA ALA A 180 12.26 -1.18 14.81
C ALA A 180 10.81 -0.64 14.77
N TYR A 181 9.91 -1.29 14.02
CA TYR A 181 8.51 -0.89 13.94
C TYR A 181 7.81 -0.95 15.30
N ALA A 182 7.97 -2.06 16.03
CA ALA A 182 7.36 -2.25 17.33
C ALA A 182 7.85 -1.21 18.36
N MET A 183 9.11 -0.78 18.30
CA MET A 183 9.61 0.29 19.16
C MET A 183 9.09 1.67 18.72
N ALA A 184 9.15 1.98 17.43
CA ALA A 184 8.81 3.30 16.91
C ALA A 184 7.31 3.63 17.02
N THR A 185 6.44 2.63 16.94
CA THR A 185 4.98 2.86 16.94
C THR A 185 4.35 2.90 18.32
N ARG A 186 5.04 2.43 19.38
CA ARG A 186 4.53 2.43 20.76
C ARG A 186 4.02 3.79 21.25
N PRO A 187 4.74 4.91 21.04
CA PRO A 187 4.28 6.23 21.51
C PRO A 187 3.02 6.74 20.80
N VAL A 188 2.78 6.29 19.57
CA VAL A 188 1.67 6.76 18.71
C VAL A 188 0.53 5.74 18.61
N ALA A 189 0.64 4.61 19.32
CA ALA A 189 -0.29 3.48 19.25
C ALA A 189 -1.64 3.74 19.93
N ALA A 190 -1.67 4.61 20.94
CA ALA A 190 -2.85 4.80 21.78
C ALA A 190 -4.06 5.25 20.94
N GLY A 191 -5.16 4.51 21.03
CA GLY A 191 -6.39 4.79 20.28
C GLY A 191 -6.26 4.53 18.77
N SER A 192 -5.53 3.49 18.36
CA SER A 192 -5.46 3.00 16.98
C SER A 192 -5.12 1.50 16.93
N PHE A 193 -5.29 0.88 15.76
CA PHE A 193 -4.81 -0.47 15.48
C PHE A 193 -3.32 -0.51 15.07
N LEU A 194 -2.75 0.64 14.75
CA LEU A 194 -1.44 0.83 14.11
C LEU A 194 -0.31 -0.05 14.66
N HIS A 195 -0.17 -0.13 15.99
CA HIS A 195 0.94 -0.84 16.60
C HIS A 195 0.83 -2.35 16.47
N TYR A 196 -0.37 -2.89 16.75
CA TYR A 196 -0.59 -4.33 16.64
C TYR A 196 -0.61 -4.75 15.17
N ASP A 197 -1.43 -4.08 14.36
CA ASP A 197 -1.62 -4.41 12.95
C ASP A 197 -0.32 -4.24 12.19
N GLY A 198 0.37 -3.10 12.29
CA GLY A 198 1.64 -2.96 11.56
C GLY A 198 2.76 -3.91 12.03
N SER A 199 2.73 -4.37 13.29
CA SER A 199 3.65 -5.44 13.73
C SER A 199 3.27 -6.78 13.10
N LEU A 200 1.97 -7.04 12.95
CA LEU A 200 1.44 -8.20 12.23
C LEU A 200 1.74 -8.08 10.73
N SER A 201 1.61 -6.92 10.10
CA SER A 201 1.97 -6.66 8.71
C SER A 201 3.41 -7.08 8.43
N VAL A 202 4.38 -6.73 9.29
CA VAL A 202 5.78 -7.19 9.15
C VAL A 202 5.89 -8.72 9.20
N ARG A 203 5.09 -9.40 10.04
CA ARG A 203 5.07 -10.88 10.10
C ARG A 203 4.39 -11.52 8.89
N ARG A 204 3.36 -10.87 8.35
CA ARG A 204 2.62 -11.27 7.14
C ARG A 204 3.39 -10.95 5.86
N SER A 205 4.41 -10.10 5.94
CA SER A 205 5.22 -9.68 4.80
C SER A 205 6.01 -10.82 4.17
N TYR A 206 6.26 -10.74 2.87
CA TYR A 206 7.18 -11.66 2.21
C TYR A 206 8.64 -11.33 2.54
N THR A 207 9.52 -12.33 2.50
CA THR A 207 10.94 -12.11 2.24
C THR A 207 11.16 -11.96 0.73
N ALA A 208 12.28 -11.37 0.30
CA ALA A 208 12.57 -11.26 -1.13
C ALA A 208 12.64 -12.62 -1.85
N GLY A 209 13.12 -13.67 -1.16
CA GLY A 209 13.19 -15.03 -1.72
C GLY A 209 11.80 -15.64 -1.93
N GLU A 210 10.93 -15.50 -0.93
CA GLU A 210 9.54 -15.97 -1.03
C GLU A 210 8.76 -15.23 -2.12
N LEU A 211 8.88 -13.90 -2.18
CA LEU A 211 8.17 -13.12 -3.19
C LEU A 211 8.64 -13.47 -4.61
N ARG A 212 9.94 -13.69 -4.82
CA ARG A 212 10.47 -14.15 -6.13
C ARG A 212 9.96 -15.53 -6.51
N ALA A 213 9.79 -16.42 -5.54
CA ALA A 213 9.34 -17.79 -5.80
C ALA A 213 7.87 -17.84 -6.25
N VAL A 214 7.07 -16.82 -5.92
CA VAL A 214 5.65 -16.75 -6.29
C VAL A 214 5.33 -15.71 -7.37
N ALA A 215 6.27 -14.81 -7.68
CA ALA A 215 6.09 -13.83 -8.75
C ALA A 215 6.07 -14.52 -10.13
N PRO A 216 5.09 -14.21 -10.99
CA PRO A 216 5.03 -14.77 -12.33
C PRO A 216 6.12 -14.20 -13.25
N GLU A 217 6.29 -14.81 -14.42
CA GLU A 217 7.23 -14.32 -15.44
C GLU A 217 6.94 -12.86 -15.83
N GLY A 218 7.99 -12.09 -16.13
CA GLY A 218 7.89 -10.67 -16.43
C GLY A 218 7.95 -9.75 -15.20
N TRP A 219 7.70 -10.28 -14.00
CA TRP A 219 7.83 -9.52 -12.75
C TRP A 219 9.20 -9.68 -12.11
N ARG A 220 9.70 -8.60 -11.50
CA ARG A 220 10.99 -8.58 -10.79
C ARG A 220 10.85 -8.07 -9.37
N VAL A 221 11.53 -8.71 -8.43
CA VAL A 221 11.61 -8.27 -7.03
C VAL A 221 12.90 -7.50 -6.79
N GLU A 222 12.75 -6.20 -6.57
CA GLU A 222 13.81 -5.26 -6.19
C GLU A 222 13.75 -4.95 -4.69
N ARG A 223 14.86 -4.45 -4.14
CA ARG A 223 14.88 -3.81 -2.82
C ARG A 223 15.05 -2.31 -3.01
N ALA A 224 13.96 -1.56 -2.90
CA ALA A 224 13.98 -0.11 -3.12
C ALA A 224 14.59 0.68 -1.94
N ALA A 225 14.49 0.12 -0.73
CA ALA A 225 15.04 0.67 0.50
C ALA A 225 15.25 -0.48 1.52
N PRO A 226 15.95 -0.25 2.64
CA PRO A 226 16.03 -1.24 3.72
C PRO A 226 14.64 -1.72 4.13
N TYR A 227 14.44 -3.03 4.06
CA TYR A 227 13.17 -3.70 4.39
C TYR A 227 11.98 -3.28 3.53
N ARG A 228 12.21 -2.84 2.29
CA ARG A 228 11.17 -2.56 1.30
C ARG A 228 11.40 -3.35 0.03
N LEU A 229 10.46 -4.24 -0.26
CA LEU A 229 10.39 -4.96 -1.52
C LEU A 229 9.57 -4.13 -2.50
N LEU A 230 10.10 -3.99 -3.70
CA LEU A 230 9.38 -3.41 -4.81
C LEU A 230 9.22 -4.50 -5.87
N LEU A 231 7.99 -4.92 -6.09
CA LEU A 231 7.64 -5.83 -7.16
C LEU A 231 7.29 -4.99 -8.39
N VAL A 232 8.08 -5.12 -9.45
CA VAL A 232 8.01 -4.28 -10.64
C VAL A 232 7.74 -5.09 -11.90
N ARG A 233 7.08 -4.44 -12.86
CA ARG A 233 6.96 -4.88 -14.24
C ARG A 233 7.50 -3.81 -15.18
#